data_AF-A0A2S9BKU2-F1
#
_entry.id   AF-A0A2S9BKU2-F1
#
_cell.length_a   1.000
_cell.length_b   1.000
_cell.length_c   1.000
_cell.angle_alpha   90.00
_cell.angle_beta   90.00
_cell.angle_gamma   90.00
#
_symmetry.space_group_name_H-M   'P 1'
#
loop_
_entity.id
_entity.type
_entity.pdbx_description
1 polymer ?
#
loop_
_entity_poly.entity_id
_entity_poly.type
_entity_poly.pdbx_seq_one_letter_code
_entity_poly.pdbx_strand_id
1 'polypeptide(L)'
;MIRDEEITEQEWAEVVKRFDDCLDEHDIELVEYEEDGAYGVERGAGLSDERVQDAMTECEGESGETVLGRLWHSQRQNPSNRDPNELIYDCLIRLGALDPSYSLENYLRDNPEFAFPFLTDEGPDLYATCSAAPLTATGDE
;
A
#
# COMPACT_ATOMS: atom_id res chain seq x y z
N MET A 1 13.52 12.54 -13.61
CA MET A 1 13.26 13.91 -13.09
C MET A 1 11.83 14.18 -13.49
N ILE A 2 10.91 14.11 -12.51
CA ILE A 2 9.47 14.22 -12.73
C ILE A 2 9.18 15.59 -13.32
N ARG A 3 8.67 15.62 -14.55
CA ARG A 3 8.52 16.86 -15.33
C ARG A 3 7.06 17.23 -15.61
N ASP A 4 6.14 16.33 -15.34
CA ASP A 4 4.75 16.37 -15.82
C ASP A 4 3.72 15.96 -14.75
N GLU A 5 4.08 16.04 -13.46
CA GLU A 5 3.19 15.67 -12.32
C GLU A 5 2.69 14.21 -12.35
N GLU A 6 3.20 13.42 -13.30
CA GLU A 6 3.00 11.99 -13.45
C GLU A 6 4.37 11.31 -13.27
N ILE A 7 4.41 10.22 -12.53
CA ILE A 7 5.60 9.36 -12.49
C ILE A 7 5.44 8.41 -13.66
N THR A 8 6.34 8.39 -14.62
CA THR A 8 6.28 7.41 -15.71
C THR A 8 6.83 6.05 -15.25
N GLU A 9 6.48 4.95 -15.93
CA GLU A 9 7.07 3.62 -15.65
C GLU A 9 8.60 3.64 -15.73
N GLN A 10 9.15 4.42 -16.65
CA GLN A 10 10.60 4.57 -16.80
C GLN A 10 11.22 5.31 -15.60
N GLU A 11 10.55 6.34 -15.09
CA GLU A 11 11.03 7.06 -13.91
C GLU A 11 10.87 6.24 -12.64
N TRP A 12 9.81 5.45 -12.53
CA TRP A 12 9.66 4.50 -11.44
C TRP A 12 10.75 3.42 -11.46
N ALA A 13 11.02 2.84 -12.63
CA ALA A 13 12.12 1.87 -12.79
C ALA A 13 13.49 2.47 -12.40
N GLU A 14 13.70 3.77 -12.65
CA GLU A 14 14.90 4.47 -12.20
C GLU A 14 14.96 4.64 -10.68
N VAL A 15 13.82 4.89 -10.01
CA VAL A 15 13.74 4.93 -8.54
C VAL A 15 14.04 3.56 -7.94
N VAL A 16 13.38 2.50 -8.41
CA VAL A 16 13.61 1.13 -7.93
C VAL A 16 15.07 0.72 -8.13
N LYS A 17 15.65 1.03 -9.29
CA LYS A 17 17.07 0.74 -9.54
C LYS A 17 18.00 1.47 -8.55
N ARG A 18 17.74 2.75 -8.24
CA ARG A 18 18.56 3.49 -7.28
C ARG A 18 18.41 2.95 -5.86
N PHE A 19 17.22 2.47 -5.53
CA PHE A 19 16.96 1.82 -4.24
C PHE A 19 17.75 0.52 -4.13
N ASP A 20 17.65 -0.35 -5.15
CA ASP A 20 18.41 -1.59 -5.28
C ASP A 20 19.93 -1.35 -5.22
N ASP A 21 20.45 -0.43 -6.05
CA ASP A 21 21.88 -0.08 -6.05
C ASP A 21 22.36 0.40 -4.66
N CYS A 22 21.52 1.12 -3.90
CA CYS A 22 21.86 1.59 -2.56
C CYS A 22 21.88 0.44 -1.54
N LEU A 23 20.86 -0.43 -1.55
CA LEU A 23 20.82 -1.59 -0.65
C LEU A 23 22.03 -2.50 -0.86
N ASP A 24 22.44 -2.71 -2.11
CA ASP A 24 23.63 -3.47 -2.48
C ASP A 24 24.91 -2.92 -1.83
N GLU A 25 25.04 -1.59 -1.71
CA GLU A 25 26.18 -0.95 -1.01
C GLU A 25 26.21 -1.25 0.49
N HIS A 26 25.08 -1.67 1.07
CA HIS A 26 24.94 -2.06 2.48
C HIS A 26 24.97 -3.58 2.71
N ASP A 27 25.33 -4.38 1.69
CA ASP A 27 25.24 -5.85 1.70
C ASP A 27 23.80 -6.35 1.95
N ILE A 28 22.80 -5.66 1.39
CA ILE A 28 21.38 -6.01 1.44
C ILE A 28 20.87 -6.19 0.01
N GLU A 29 20.31 -7.35 -0.30
CA GLU A 29 19.77 -7.67 -1.63
C GLU A 29 18.25 -7.45 -1.64
N LEU A 30 17.76 -6.70 -2.63
CA LEU A 30 16.32 -6.59 -2.89
C LEU A 30 15.84 -7.84 -3.64
N VAL A 31 15.01 -8.65 -3.00
CA VAL A 31 14.56 -9.94 -3.58
C VAL A 31 13.19 -9.87 -4.22
N GLU A 32 12.34 -8.96 -3.76
CA GLU A 32 11.00 -8.75 -4.30
C GLU A 32 10.58 -7.29 -4.17
N TYR A 33 9.79 -6.81 -5.13
CA TYR A 33 9.12 -5.51 -5.08
C TYR A 33 7.74 -5.68 -5.70
N GLU A 34 6.70 -5.54 -4.88
CA GLU A 34 5.30 -5.79 -5.20
C GLU A 34 4.62 -4.55 -5.80
N GLU A 35 3.46 -4.76 -6.44
CA GLU A 35 2.72 -3.69 -7.12
C GLU A 35 2.08 -2.68 -6.15
N ASP A 36 1.89 -3.07 -4.89
CA ASP A 36 1.38 -2.22 -3.81
C ASP A 36 2.49 -1.40 -3.11
N GLY A 37 3.76 -1.66 -3.46
CA GLY A 37 4.94 -1.04 -2.87
C GLY A 37 5.53 -1.82 -1.70
N ALA A 38 4.99 -2.98 -1.35
CA ALA A 38 5.67 -3.89 -0.45
C ALA A 38 6.94 -4.42 -1.12
N TYR A 39 7.98 -4.68 -0.34
CA TYR A 39 9.22 -5.22 -0.86
C TYR A 39 9.92 -6.06 0.20
N GLY A 40 10.68 -7.04 -0.26
CA GLY A 40 11.41 -7.99 0.58
C GLY A 40 12.90 -7.86 0.34
N VAL A 41 13.67 -7.98 1.43
CA VAL A 41 15.13 -7.87 1.41
C VAL A 41 15.79 -9.08 2.07
N GLU A 42 16.91 -9.51 1.52
CA GLU A 42 17.82 -10.45 2.14
C GLU A 42 19.08 -9.72 2.63
N ARG A 43 19.52 -10.01 3.86
CA ARG A 43 20.69 -9.36 4.45
C ARG A 43 21.92 -10.26 4.40
N GLY A 44 23.07 -9.63 4.20
CA GLY A 44 24.38 -10.25 4.41
C GLY A 44 24.56 -10.80 5.84
N ALA A 45 25.36 -11.86 5.95
CA ALA A 45 25.62 -12.52 7.22
C ALA A 45 26.29 -11.56 8.22
N GLY A 46 25.69 -11.41 9.41
CA GLY A 46 26.26 -10.62 10.51
C GLY A 46 25.79 -9.18 10.61
N LEU A 47 24.90 -8.72 9.73
CA LEU A 47 24.17 -7.47 9.92
C LEU A 47 23.13 -7.60 11.03
N SER A 48 23.04 -6.64 11.94
CA SER A 48 21.96 -6.57 12.94
C SER A 48 20.68 -6.02 12.31
N ASP A 49 19.53 -6.31 12.91
CA ASP A 49 18.23 -5.82 12.42
C ASP A 49 18.19 -4.28 12.42
N GLU A 50 18.77 -3.64 13.45
CA GLU A 50 18.90 -2.17 13.54
C GLU A 50 19.70 -1.60 12.36
N ARG A 51 20.82 -2.23 11.98
CA ARG A 51 21.63 -1.77 10.85
C ARG A 51 20.92 -1.92 9.51
N VAL A 52 20.12 -2.99 9.36
CA VAL A 52 19.31 -3.19 8.16
C VAL A 52 18.24 -2.11 8.07
N GLN A 53 17.56 -1.83 9.18
CA GLN A 53 16.51 -0.81 9.20
C GLN A 53 17.06 0.61 8.95
N ASP A 54 18.23 0.95 9.50
CA ASP A 54 18.88 2.23 9.23
C ASP A 54 19.25 2.37 7.74
N ALA A 55 19.85 1.32 7.16
CA ALA A 55 20.21 1.31 5.73
C ALA A 55 18.98 1.40 4.82
N MET A 56 17.90 0.68 5.14
CA MET A 56 16.64 0.78 4.41
C MET A 56 16.10 2.22 4.45
N THR A 57 16.03 2.82 5.64
CA THR A 57 15.52 4.20 5.80
C THR A 57 16.36 5.22 5.01
N GLU A 58 17.68 5.04 4.98
CA GLU A 58 18.60 5.85 4.18
C GLU A 58 18.34 5.67 2.68
N CYS A 59 18.34 4.42 2.20
CA CYS A 59 18.16 4.11 0.79
C CYS A 59 16.78 4.48 0.24
N GLU A 60 15.71 4.33 1.04
CA GLU A 60 14.37 4.81 0.69
C GLU A 60 14.36 6.33 0.45
N GLY A 61 15.07 7.07 1.31
CA GLY A 61 15.19 8.52 1.21
C GLY A 61 16.02 8.99 0.02
N GLU A 62 17.17 8.36 -0.23
CA GLU A 62 18.09 8.74 -1.31
C GLU A 62 17.57 8.38 -2.71
N SER A 63 16.93 7.21 -2.84
CA SER A 63 16.31 6.77 -4.10
C SER A 63 15.08 7.59 -4.48
N GLY A 64 14.41 8.18 -3.48
CA GLY A 64 13.12 8.84 -3.62
C GLY A 64 11.94 7.89 -3.49
N GLU A 65 12.17 6.62 -3.15
CA GLU A 65 11.14 5.60 -2.94
C GLU A 65 10.09 6.07 -1.94
N THR A 66 10.47 6.66 -0.80
CA THR A 66 9.50 7.04 0.25
C THR A 66 8.42 7.99 -0.26
N VAL A 67 8.81 8.96 -1.09
CA VAL A 67 7.94 10.04 -1.57
C VAL A 67 7.26 9.64 -2.87
N LEU A 68 8.01 9.05 -3.80
CA LEU A 68 7.52 8.72 -5.12
C LEU A 68 6.77 7.40 -5.15
N GLY A 69 7.18 6.42 -4.36
CA GLY A 69 6.50 5.12 -4.24
C GLY A 69 5.08 5.30 -3.74
N ARG A 70 4.87 6.06 -2.66
CA ARG A 70 3.52 6.36 -2.18
C ARG A 70 2.62 6.97 -3.25
N LEU A 71 3.14 7.91 -4.05
CA LEU A 71 2.37 8.56 -5.11
C LEU A 71 2.10 7.60 -6.28
N TRP A 72 3.13 6.88 -6.72
CA TRP A 72 3.07 5.91 -7.80
C TRP A 72 2.07 4.79 -7.51
N HIS A 73 2.20 4.14 -6.35
CA HIS A 73 1.33 3.05 -5.95
C HIS A 73 -0.10 3.54 -5.67
N SER A 74 -0.27 4.71 -5.04
CA SER A 74 -1.60 5.30 -4.81
C SER A 74 -2.32 5.62 -6.12
N GLN A 75 -1.62 6.19 -7.10
CA GLN A 75 -2.21 6.53 -8.39
C GLN A 75 -2.60 5.29 -9.19
N ARG A 76 -1.80 4.22 -9.15
CA ARG A 76 -2.11 2.97 -9.86
C ARG A 76 -3.25 2.20 -9.20
N GLN A 77 -3.29 2.18 -7.87
CA GLN A 77 -4.35 1.50 -7.13
C GLN A 77 -5.66 2.28 -7.13
N ASN A 78 -5.63 3.62 -7.14
CA ASN A 78 -6.81 4.48 -7.13
C ASN A 78 -6.67 5.62 -8.16
N PRO A 79 -6.71 5.31 -9.47
CA PRO A 79 -6.49 6.31 -10.54
C PRO A 79 -7.57 7.40 -10.56
N SER A 80 -8.76 7.09 -10.04
CA SER A 80 -9.86 8.03 -9.87
C SER A 80 -9.73 8.95 -8.65
N ASN A 81 -8.72 8.73 -7.80
CA ASN A 81 -8.50 9.47 -6.54
C ASN A 81 -9.77 9.57 -5.68
N ARG A 82 -10.52 8.46 -5.58
CA ARG A 82 -11.72 8.34 -4.74
C ARG A 82 -11.33 8.35 -3.26
N ASP A 83 -12.24 8.77 -2.39
CA ASP A 83 -12.00 8.73 -0.94
C ASP A 83 -11.76 7.28 -0.49
N PRO A 84 -10.63 6.99 0.21
CA PRO A 84 -10.32 5.64 0.65
C PRO A 84 -11.40 5.01 1.54
N ASN A 85 -12.07 5.80 2.37
CA ASN A 85 -13.16 5.29 3.22
C ASN A 85 -14.39 4.90 2.38
N GLU A 86 -14.67 5.64 1.31
CA GLU A 86 -15.73 5.31 0.37
C GLU A 86 -15.42 3.99 -0.36
N LEU A 87 -14.16 3.79 -0.78
CA LEU A 87 -13.71 2.54 -1.41
C LEU A 87 -13.84 1.34 -0.47
N ILE A 88 -13.40 1.48 0.78
CA ILE A 88 -13.50 0.41 1.79
C ILE A 88 -14.97 0.10 2.08
N TYR A 89 -15.81 1.12 2.26
CA TYR A 89 -17.25 0.96 2.45
C TYR A 89 -17.91 0.22 1.28
N ASP A 90 -17.64 0.63 0.04
CA ASP A 90 -18.18 -0.02 -1.16
C ASP A 90 -17.76 -1.49 -1.25
N CYS A 91 -16.49 -1.77 -0.91
CA CYS A 91 -15.96 -3.14 -0.83
C CYS A 91 -16.70 -3.99 0.19
N LEU A 92 -16.90 -3.47 1.41
CA LEU A 92 -17.62 -4.16 2.47
C LEU A 92 -19.07 -4.48 2.11
N ILE A 93 -19.75 -3.57 1.42
CA ILE A 93 -21.13 -3.77 0.95
C ILE A 93 -21.17 -4.84 -0.14
N ARG A 94 -20.24 -4.79 -1.11
CA ARG A 94 -20.17 -5.76 -2.21
C ARG A 94 -19.81 -7.18 -1.76
N LEU A 95 -18.90 -7.31 -0.81
CA LEU A 95 -18.52 -8.59 -0.23
C LEU A 95 -19.53 -9.11 0.81
N GLY A 96 -20.59 -8.34 1.09
CA GLY A 96 -21.65 -8.73 2.02
C GLY A 96 -21.24 -8.71 3.49
N ALA A 97 -20.17 -7.98 3.84
CA ALA A 97 -19.75 -7.76 5.21
C ALA A 97 -20.74 -6.84 5.96
N LEU A 98 -21.31 -5.86 5.26
CA LEU A 98 -22.28 -4.90 5.79
C LEU A 98 -23.61 -4.97 5.02
N ASP A 99 -24.70 -4.59 5.70
CA ASP A 99 -26.02 -4.52 5.08
C ASP A 99 -26.07 -3.39 4.03
N PRO A 100 -26.64 -3.60 2.83
CA PRO A 100 -26.80 -2.55 1.82
C PRO A 100 -27.58 -1.30 2.27
N SER A 101 -28.35 -1.40 3.35
CA SER A 101 -29.05 -0.27 3.98
C SER A 101 -28.18 0.52 4.97
N TYR A 102 -27.02 -0.01 5.36
CA TYR A 102 -26.05 0.68 6.20
C TYR A 102 -25.35 1.77 5.37
N SER A 103 -25.54 3.03 5.73
CA SER A 103 -25.03 4.16 4.94
C SER A 103 -23.54 4.44 5.18
N LEU A 104 -22.90 5.08 4.20
CA LEU A 104 -21.54 5.61 4.32
C LEU A 104 -21.38 6.55 5.54
N GLU A 105 -22.38 7.36 5.87
CA GLU A 105 -22.34 8.23 7.06
C GLU A 105 -22.24 7.42 8.36
N ASN A 106 -22.99 6.32 8.47
CA ASN A 106 -22.89 5.43 9.62
C ASN A 106 -21.53 4.72 9.65
N TYR A 107 -21.03 4.26 8.50
CA TYR A 107 -19.70 3.69 8.38
C TYR A 107 -18.62 4.67 8.91
N LEU A 108 -18.63 5.91 8.44
CA LEU A 108 -17.66 6.93 8.85
C LEU A 108 -17.75 7.26 10.34
N ARG A 109 -18.97 7.23 10.91
CA ARG A 109 -19.17 7.42 12.35
C ARG A 109 -18.59 6.27 13.17
N ASP A 110 -18.78 5.03 12.72
CA ASP A 110 -18.45 3.83 13.48
C ASP A 110 -16.99 3.38 13.28
N ASN A 111 -16.35 3.79 12.17
CA ASN A 111 -14.97 3.43 11.81
C ASN A 111 -13.92 3.73 12.89
N PRO A 112 -13.89 4.91 13.54
CA PRO A 112 -12.87 5.22 14.55
C PRO A 112 -12.86 4.26 15.74
N GLU A 113 -14.01 3.70 16.10
CA GLU A 113 -14.19 2.77 17.22
C GLU A 113 -14.32 1.31 16.76
N PHE A 114 -14.17 1.05 15.46
CA PHE A 114 -14.39 -0.26 14.83
C PHE A 114 -15.77 -0.87 15.19
N ALA A 115 -16.79 -0.04 15.34
CA ALA A 115 -18.11 -0.42 15.87
C ALA A 115 -19.08 -0.88 14.77
N PHE A 116 -18.59 -1.63 13.79
CA PHE A 116 -19.35 -1.99 12.60
C PHE A 116 -20.40 -3.08 12.86
N PRO A 117 -21.61 -2.96 12.30
CA PRO A 117 -22.64 -4.00 12.39
C PRO A 117 -22.43 -5.08 11.32
N PHE A 118 -21.36 -5.86 11.45
CA PHE A 118 -21.07 -6.94 10.50
C PHE A 118 -22.21 -7.97 10.44
N LEU A 119 -22.53 -8.41 9.22
CA LEU A 119 -23.58 -9.41 8.97
C LEU A 119 -23.15 -10.84 9.34
N THR A 120 -21.85 -11.11 9.32
CA THR A 120 -21.26 -12.43 9.54
C THR A 120 -20.05 -12.34 10.47
N ASP A 121 -19.67 -13.46 11.05
CA ASP A 121 -18.44 -13.58 11.85
C ASP A 121 -17.16 -13.36 11.02
N GLU A 122 -17.25 -13.47 9.69
CA GLU A 122 -16.17 -13.20 8.73
C GLU A 122 -16.01 -11.70 8.43
N GLY A 123 -16.93 -10.84 8.91
CA GLY A 123 -16.92 -9.40 8.65
C GLY A 123 -15.59 -8.69 8.96
N PRO A 124 -14.92 -8.97 10.09
CA PRO A 124 -13.59 -8.43 10.38
C PRO A 124 -12.51 -8.85 9.37
N ASP A 125 -12.54 -10.09 8.89
CA ASP A 125 -11.58 -10.58 7.89
C ASP A 125 -11.83 -9.92 6.52
N LEU A 126 -13.11 -9.72 6.17
CA LEU A 126 -13.50 -8.95 4.99
C LEU A 126 -13.09 -7.47 5.12
N TYR A 127 -13.16 -6.88 6.32
CA TYR A 127 -12.64 -5.54 6.56
C TYR A 127 -11.14 -5.45 6.37
N ALA A 128 -10.37 -6.41 6.88
CA ALA A 128 -8.93 -6.45 6.67
C ALA A 128 -8.59 -6.52 5.17
N THR A 129 -9.32 -7.36 4.42
CA THR A 129 -9.20 -7.48 2.96
C THR A 129 -9.52 -6.16 2.25
N CYS A 130 -10.67 -5.55 2.57
CA CYS A 130 -11.11 -4.30 1.95
C CYS A 130 -10.24 -3.10 2.34
N SER A 131 -9.62 -3.12 3.52
CA SER A 131 -8.72 -2.05 3.97
C SER A 131 -7.35 -2.12 3.34
N ALA A 132 -6.88 -3.33 3.00
CA ALA A 132 -5.63 -3.53 2.28
C ALA A 132 -5.76 -3.13 0.80
N ALA A 133 -6.77 -3.65 0.10
CA ALA A 133 -6.91 -3.45 -1.35
C ALA A 133 -8.40 -3.46 -1.77
N PRO A 134 -9.18 -2.38 -1.53
CA PRO A 134 -10.64 -2.38 -1.73
C PRO A 134 -11.05 -2.59 -3.21
N LEU A 135 -10.25 -2.06 -4.13
CA LEU A 135 -10.51 -2.14 -5.57
C LEU A 135 -10.18 -3.53 -6.12
N THR A 136 -9.01 -4.07 -5.78
CA THR A 136 -8.62 -5.45 -6.10
C THR A 136 -9.59 -6.48 -5.49
N ALA A 137 -10.00 -6.29 -4.24
CA ALA A 137 -10.92 -7.19 -3.55
C ALA A 137 -12.31 -7.27 -4.20
N THR A 138 -12.69 -6.24 -4.96
CA THR A 138 -13.98 -6.20 -5.67
C THR A 138 -13.86 -6.45 -7.17
N GLY A 139 -12.64 -6.64 -7.70
CA GLY A 139 -12.38 -6.84 -9.11
C GLY A 139 -12.56 -5.60 -9.98
N ASP A 140 -12.49 -4.41 -9.38
CA ASP A 140 -12.52 -3.12 -10.08
C ASP A 140 -11.06 -2.67 -10.34
N GLU A 141 -10.43 -3.21 -11.39
CA GLU A 141 -9.12 -2.75 -11.92
C GLU A 141 -9.29 -1.67 -13.01
#